data_AF-A0A975LB76-F1
#
_entry.id   AF-A0A975LB76-F1
#
_cell.length_a   1.000
_cell.length_b   1.000
_cell.length_c   1.000
_cell.angle_alpha   90.00
_cell.angle_beta   90.00
_cell.angle_gamma   90.00
#
_symmetry.space_group_name_H-M   'P 1'
#
loop_
_entity.id
_entity.type
_entity.pdbx_description
1 polymer ?
#
loop_
_entity_poly.entity_id
_entity_poly.type
_entity_poly.pdbx_seq_one_letter_code
_entity_poly.pdbx_strand_id
1 'polypeptide(L)'
;MTLTSLPPLAEALDGAVDLHCHSGPNPFSREFDHVEAARDGERLNMRGILVKSHHHNTVMDLLAMHRELDGVATPIFGGIALNAQVGGLNPYAVAMSLQMGGRAVWFPTFSSRCHCENEHHGFPESDYDIPNRVVDVVDAEGRLLDAAHEVIDLVAEADVLLSAGHLEPAQSAQLFAAATERGVRRMILSHPNFIVDADVERCRQLAELGGYIEHEVGMYDPRASASGTRGCWSSGSGPSAPTTRSSPRTSDSEGAPCPSTPSCASVRPCSNEA
;
A
#
# COMPACT_ATOMS: atom_id res chain seq x y z
N MET A 1 7.15 -28.04 -1.16
CA MET A 1 6.17 -28.39 -2.21
C MET A 1 6.12 -27.21 -3.16
N THR A 2 6.52 -27.36 -4.41
CA THR A 2 6.37 -26.29 -5.41
C THR A 2 4.89 -26.20 -5.80
N LEU A 3 4.34 -25.00 -6.03
CA LEU A 3 2.91 -24.78 -6.38
C LEU A 3 2.41 -25.63 -7.58
N THR A 4 3.32 -26.12 -8.42
CA THR A 4 3.08 -27.18 -9.41
C THR A 4 2.55 -28.51 -8.83
N SER A 5 2.55 -28.69 -7.51
CA SER A 5 2.00 -29.88 -6.83
C SER A 5 0.51 -29.77 -6.47
N LEU A 6 -0.17 -28.66 -6.81
CA LEU A 6 -1.61 -28.47 -6.57
C LEU A 6 -2.33 -28.01 -7.86
N PRO A 7 -2.66 -28.93 -8.79
CA PRO A 7 -3.21 -28.60 -10.11
C PRO A 7 -4.42 -27.66 -10.10
N PRO A 8 -5.41 -27.79 -9.20
CA PRO A 8 -6.57 -26.88 -9.18
C PRO A 8 -6.23 -25.42 -8.87
N LEU A 9 -5.18 -25.18 -8.07
CA LEU A 9 -4.76 -23.83 -7.73
C LEU A 9 -4.03 -23.16 -8.90
N ALA A 10 -3.16 -23.90 -9.58
CA ALA A 10 -2.49 -23.40 -10.77
C ALA A 10 -3.51 -23.09 -11.89
N GLU A 11 -4.53 -23.94 -12.07
CA GLU A 11 -5.61 -23.71 -13.04
C GLU A 11 -6.45 -22.47 -12.68
N ALA A 12 -6.71 -22.21 -11.39
CA ALA A 12 -7.46 -21.03 -10.97
C ALA A 12 -6.68 -19.71 -11.15
N LEU A 13 -5.35 -19.76 -11.16
CA LEU A 13 -4.48 -18.59 -11.32
C LEU A 13 -4.10 -18.33 -12.78
N ASP A 14 -4.24 -19.32 -13.66
CA ASP A 14 -4.00 -19.17 -15.10
C ASP A 14 -4.93 -18.08 -15.68
N GLY A 15 -4.33 -17.04 -16.26
CA GLY A 15 -5.06 -15.90 -16.80
C GLY A 15 -5.65 -14.94 -15.75
N ALA A 16 -5.38 -15.15 -14.46
CA ALA A 16 -5.88 -14.28 -13.39
C ALA A 16 -5.18 -12.90 -13.38
N VAL A 17 -5.79 -11.95 -12.68
CA VAL A 17 -5.17 -10.67 -12.32
C VAL A 17 -5.27 -10.52 -10.81
N ASP A 18 -4.13 -10.32 -10.15
CA ASP A 18 -4.10 -10.03 -8.71
C ASP A 18 -4.13 -8.52 -8.51
N LEU A 19 -5.16 -8.01 -7.83
CA LEU A 19 -5.37 -6.58 -7.61
C LEU A 19 -4.82 -6.08 -6.26
N HIS A 20 -4.30 -6.98 -5.42
CA HIS A 20 -3.95 -6.63 -4.04
C HIS A 20 -2.71 -7.38 -3.56
N CYS A 21 -1.59 -7.16 -4.25
CA CYS A 21 -0.31 -7.76 -3.89
C CYS A 21 0.53 -6.81 -3.02
N HIS A 22 1.05 -7.31 -1.90
CA HIS A 22 1.99 -6.58 -1.03
C HIS A 22 3.40 -7.18 -1.14
N SER A 23 4.12 -6.84 -2.21
CA SER A 23 5.54 -7.16 -2.41
C SER A 23 6.47 -6.07 -1.85
N GLY A 24 7.75 -6.43 -1.72
CA GLY A 24 8.81 -5.51 -1.32
C GLY A 24 9.22 -4.53 -2.44
N PRO A 25 9.84 -3.38 -2.10
CA PRO A 25 10.26 -2.96 -0.77
C PRO A 25 9.09 -2.56 0.13
N ASN A 26 9.17 -2.85 1.43
CA ASN A 26 8.12 -2.51 2.40
C ASN A 26 8.68 -2.48 3.84
N PRO A 27 8.14 -1.64 4.75
CA PRO A 27 8.45 -1.70 6.19
C PRO A 27 8.05 -3.00 6.91
N PHE A 28 7.21 -3.81 6.26
CA PHE A 28 6.89 -5.17 6.69
C PHE A 28 7.72 -6.14 5.86
N SER A 29 8.43 -7.07 6.48
CA SER A 29 9.09 -8.18 5.79
C SER A 29 8.12 -8.86 4.80
N ARG A 30 8.54 -8.97 3.53
CA ARG A 30 7.77 -9.60 2.44
C ARG A 30 8.52 -10.83 1.93
N GLU A 31 7.75 -11.79 1.43
CA GLU A 31 8.31 -13.03 0.85
C GLU A 31 9.09 -12.76 -0.45
N PHE A 32 8.65 -11.77 -1.22
CA PHE A 32 9.24 -11.44 -2.53
C PHE A 32 9.17 -9.93 -2.81
N ASP A 33 10.07 -9.45 -3.66
CA ASP A 33 10.02 -8.09 -4.23
C ASP A 33 9.09 -7.99 -5.46
N HIS A 34 8.90 -6.78 -6.02
CA HIS A 34 8.04 -6.57 -7.19
C HIS A 34 8.48 -7.34 -8.44
N VAL A 35 9.79 -7.58 -8.61
CA VAL A 35 10.36 -8.30 -9.77
C VAL A 35 10.11 -9.80 -9.61
N GLU A 36 10.34 -10.31 -8.41
CA GLU A 36 10.04 -11.70 -8.04
C GLU A 36 8.54 -11.99 -8.14
N ALA A 37 7.67 -11.06 -7.72
CA ALA A 37 6.22 -11.15 -7.95
C ALA A 37 5.89 -11.29 -9.44
N ALA A 38 6.53 -10.48 -10.29
CA ALA A 38 6.33 -10.52 -11.74
C ALA A 38 6.74 -11.87 -12.35
N ARG A 39 7.90 -12.37 -11.96
CA ARG A 39 8.40 -13.68 -12.42
C ARG A 39 7.52 -14.82 -11.93
N ASP A 40 6.99 -14.72 -10.71
CA ASP A 40 6.07 -15.74 -10.20
C ASP A 40 4.72 -15.70 -10.93
N GLY A 41 4.22 -14.50 -11.21
CA GLY A 41 3.06 -14.30 -12.08
C GLY A 41 3.26 -14.89 -13.48
N GLU A 42 4.43 -14.67 -14.09
CA GLU A 42 4.77 -15.24 -15.41
C GLU A 42 4.80 -16.76 -15.36
N ARG A 43 5.42 -17.33 -14.32
CA ARG A 43 5.45 -18.78 -14.07
C ARG A 43 4.04 -19.37 -13.94
N LEU A 44 3.07 -18.60 -13.47
CA LEU A 44 1.66 -18.97 -13.28
C LEU A 44 0.75 -18.52 -14.44
N ASN A 45 1.30 -17.90 -15.48
CA ASN A 45 0.56 -17.33 -16.60
C ASN A 45 -0.52 -16.29 -16.18
N MET A 46 -0.23 -15.49 -15.16
CA MET A 46 -1.10 -14.40 -14.74
C MET A 46 -1.05 -13.23 -15.73
N ARG A 47 -2.18 -12.57 -15.96
CA ARG A 47 -2.31 -11.43 -16.89
C ARG A 47 -1.85 -10.10 -16.29
N GLY A 48 -1.65 -10.03 -14.97
CA GLY A 48 -1.10 -8.85 -14.32
C GLY A 48 -1.21 -8.90 -12.81
N ILE A 49 -0.41 -8.07 -12.15
CA ILE A 49 -0.41 -7.90 -10.70
C ILE A 49 -0.37 -6.41 -10.37
N LEU A 50 -1.22 -5.97 -9.44
CA LEU A 50 -1.22 -4.63 -8.89
C LEU A 50 -0.54 -4.64 -7.52
N VAL A 51 0.65 -4.03 -7.46
CA VAL A 51 1.43 -3.96 -6.23
C VAL A 51 1.09 -2.71 -5.42
N LYS A 52 0.94 -2.90 -4.12
CA LYS A 52 0.50 -1.88 -3.18
C LYS A 52 1.50 -1.78 -2.03
N SER A 53 1.72 -0.54 -1.59
CA SER A 53 2.35 -0.23 -0.31
C SER A 53 1.42 0.65 0.51
N HIS A 54 1.41 0.45 1.82
CA HIS A 54 0.74 1.36 2.75
C HIS A 54 1.56 2.64 3.01
N HIS A 55 2.83 2.71 2.59
CA HIS A 55 3.74 3.74 3.09
C HIS A 55 4.37 4.61 1.99
N HIS A 56 4.23 4.23 0.72
CA HIS A 56 4.83 4.95 -0.39
C HIS A 56 4.12 4.66 -1.72
N ASN A 57 4.48 5.43 -2.75
CA ASN A 57 3.98 5.28 -4.11
C ASN A 57 4.76 4.17 -4.84
N THR A 58 4.12 3.04 -5.12
CA THR A 58 4.79 1.87 -5.73
C THR A 58 5.16 2.08 -7.19
N VAL A 59 4.57 3.08 -7.86
CA VAL A 59 4.96 3.44 -9.24
C VAL A 59 6.45 3.81 -9.31
N MET A 60 6.98 4.46 -8.28
CA MET A 60 8.40 4.83 -8.21
C MET A 60 9.31 3.61 -8.18
N ASP A 61 8.94 2.57 -7.45
CA ASP A 61 9.70 1.33 -7.37
C ASP A 61 9.75 0.66 -8.76
N LEU A 62 8.60 0.56 -9.43
CA LEU A 62 8.50 -0.07 -10.75
C LEU A 62 9.33 0.68 -11.81
N LEU A 63 9.35 2.02 -11.76
CA LEU A 63 10.20 2.82 -12.64
C LEU A 63 11.69 2.62 -12.33
N ALA A 64 12.06 2.51 -11.06
CA ALA A 64 13.43 2.21 -10.67
C ALA A 64 13.87 0.82 -11.15
N MET A 65 12.97 -0.16 -11.06
CA MET A 65 13.19 -1.58 -11.40
C MET A 65 12.94 -1.92 -12.88
N HIS A 66 12.72 -0.93 -13.74
CA HIS A 66 12.29 -1.15 -15.13
C HIS A 66 13.20 -2.10 -15.93
N ARG A 67 14.51 -2.16 -15.61
CA ARG A 67 15.46 -3.05 -16.29
C ARG A 67 15.31 -4.51 -15.88
N GLU A 68 14.99 -4.77 -14.62
CA GLU A 68 14.77 -6.14 -14.14
C GLU A 68 13.39 -6.66 -14.54
N LEU A 69 12.42 -5.75 -14.73
CA LEU A 69 11.08 -6.05 -15.24
C LEU A 69 11.04 -6.19 -16.77
N ASP A 70 12.06 -5.69 -17.48
CA ASP A 70 12.14 -5.81 -18.93
C ASP A 70 12.19 -7.30 -19.35
N GLY A 71 11.30 -7.68 -20.26
CA GLY A 71 11.17 -9.06 -20.73
C GLY A 71 10.37 -10.01 -19.84
N VAL A 72 9.86 -9.59 -18.68
CA VAL A 72 8.92 -10.39 -17.88
C VAL A 72 7.51 -10.28 -18.50
N ALA A 73 6.88 -11.41 -18.82
CA ALA A 73 5.62 -11.44 -19.56
C ALA A 73 4.41 -10.93 -18.75
N THR A 74 4.39 -11.14 -17.44
CA THR A 74 3.32 -10.64 -16.58
C THR A 74 3.58 -9.18 -16.20
N PRO A 75 2.71 -8.23 -16.63
CA PRO A 75 2.90 -6.83 -16.31
C PRO A 75 2.59 -6.55 -14.84
N ILE A 76 3.39 -5.67 -14.23
CA ILE A 76 3.16 -5.15 -12.88
C ILE A 76 2.66 -3.71 -12.95
N PHE A 77 1.65 -3.41 -12.15
CA PHE A 77 1.06 -2.10 -12.02
C PHE A 77 1.23 -1.58 -10.59
N GLY A 78 1.38 -0.27 -10.44
CA GLY A 78 1.52 0.37 -9.13
C GLY A 78 0.44 1.41 -8.88
N GLY A 79 0.50 2.02 -7.70
CA GLY A 79 -0.42 3.08 -7.30
C GLY A 79 0.01 3.73 -5.99
N ILE A 80 -0.93 4.44 -5.36
CA ILE A 80 -0.66 5.18 -4.12
C ILE A 80 -1.79 5.03 -3.10
N ALA A 81 -1.44 4.71 -1.86
CA ALA A 81 -2.36 4.71 -0.72
C ALA A 81 -2.21 5.99 0.09
N LEU A 82 -3.31 6.69 0.35
CA LEU A 82 -3.36 8.03 0.95
C LEU A 82 -3.27 8.00 2.48
N ASN A 83 -2.21 7.37 2.98
CA ASN A 83 -1.87 7.29 4.38
C ASN A 83 -0.99 8.46 4.83
N ALA A 84 -0.80 8.61 6.14
CA ALA A 84 -0.02 9.66 6.77
C ALA A 84 1.41 9.78 6.22
N GLN A 85 2.02 8.67 5.80
CA GLN A 85 3.40 8.59 5.31
C GLN A 85 3.59 9.23 3.93
N VAL A 86 2.51 9.39 3.14
CA VAL A 86 2.52 10.12 1.86
C VAL A 86 1.90 11.51 1.97
N GLY A 87 1.64 11.98 3.19
CA GLY A 87 1.02 13.28 3.48
C GLY A 87 -0.48 13.21 3.77
N GLY A 88 -1.11 12.03 3.75
CA GLY A 88 -2.54 11.83 3.97
C GLY A 88 -3.36 12.01 2.70
N LEU A 89 -4.59 12.52 2.83
CA LEU A 89 -5.50 12.81 1.72
C LEU A 89 -4.94 13.98 0.87
N ASN A 90 -4.01 13.66 -0.01
CA ASN A 90 -3.18 14.61 -0.76
C ASN A 90 -3.40 14.48 -2.28
N PRO A 91 -4.21 15.37 -2.88
CA PRO A 91 -4.47 15.36 -4.32
C PRO A 91 -3.21 15.53 -5.18
N TYR A 92 -2.20 16.27 -4.71
CA TYR A 92 -0.95 16.48 -5.43
C TYR A 92 -0.11 15.20 -5.53
N ALA A 93 -0.10 14.39 -4.47
CA ALA A 93 0.56 13.09 -4.49
C ALA A 93 -0.15 12.11 -5.44
N VAL A 94 -1.49 12.16 -5.50
CA VAL A 94 -2.29 11.40 -6.47
C VAL A 94 -1.97 11.83 -7.89
N ALA A 95 -2.06 13.14 -8.20
CA ALA A 95 -1.79 13.67 -9.53
C ALA A 95 -0.40 13.23 -10.03
N MET A 96 0.62 13.32 -9.18
CA MET A 96 1.97 12.87 -9.52
C MET A 96 2.03 11.34 -9.76
N SER A 97 1.42 10.53 -8.89
CA SER A 97 1.36 9.06 -9.08
C SER A 97 0.70 8.68 -10.40
N LEU A 98 -0.42 9.32 -10.74
CA LEU A 98 -1.15 9.08 -11.99
C LEU A 98 -0.35 9.53 -13.22
N GLN A 99 0.30 10.69 -13.17
CA GLN A 99 1.19 11.17 -14.24
C GLN A 99 2.35 10.22 -14.52
N MET A 100 2.86 9.54 -13.49
CA MET A 100 3.92 8.54 -13.62
C MET A 100 3.42 7.15 -14.07
N GLY A 101 2.11 6.99 -14.31
CA GLY A 101 1.52 5.74 -14.82
C GLY A 101 0.81 4.89 -13.77
N GLY A 102 0.50 5.44 -12.60
CA GLY A 102 -0.31 4.77 -11.57
C GLY A 102 -1.64 4.23 -12.12
N ARG A 103 -2.09 3.10 -11.55
CA ARG A 103 -3.33 2.40 -11.94
C ARG A 103 -4.31 2.19 -10.80
N ALA A 104 -3.96 2.64 -9.59
CA ALA A 104 -4.86 2.61 -8.45
C ALA A 104 -4.55 3.71 -7.44
N VAL A 105 -5.62 4.19 -6.81
CA VAL A 105 -5.57 5.10 -5.66
C VAL A 105 -6.38 4.46 -4.54
N TRP A 106 -5.74 4.25 -3.39
CA TRP A 106 -6.42 3.78 -2.20
C TRP A 106 -6.60 4.96 -1.23
N PHE A 107 -7.85 5.20 -0.82
CA PHE A 107 -8.14 6.04 0.34
C PHE A 107 -7.51 5.44 1.61
N PRO A 108 -7.48 6.16 2.75
CA PRO A 108 -6.75 5.75 3.95
C PRO A 108 -6.96 4.27 4.30
N THR A 109 -5.85 3.58 4.54
CA THR A 109 -5.82 2.16 4.94
C THR A 109 -5.29 2.07 6.36
N PHE A 110 -3.97 2.06 6.54
CA PHE A 110 -3.35 2.03 7.87
C PHE A 110 -3.57 3.33 8.65
N SER A 111 -3.80 4.44 7.94
CA SER A 111 -4.16 5.73 8.56
C SER A 111 -5.67 5.96 8.62
N SER A 112 -6.51 4.98 8.29
CA SER A 112 -7.95 5.10 8.54
C SER A 112 -8.25 5.07 10.04
N ARG A 113 -9.38 5.65 10.44
CA ARG A 113 -9.88 5.54 11.81
C ARG A 113 -10.09 4.08 12.22
N CYS A 114 -10.76 3.29 11.37
CA CYS A 114 -10.97 1.86 11.59
C CYS A 114 -9.68 1.11 11.87
N HIS A 115 -8.56 1.49 11.24
CA HIS A 115 -7.28 0.83 11.49
C HIS A 115 -6.57 1.36 12.73
N CYS A 116 -6.49 2.68 12.93
CA CYS A 116 -5.79 3.27 14.07
C CYS A 116 -6.46 2.98 15.43
N GLU A 117 -7.77 2.75 15.45
CA GLU A 117 -8.54 2.47 16.66
C GLU A 117 -8.76 0.97 16.90
N ASN A 118 -8.24 0.10 16.02
CA ASN A 118 -8.31 -1.36 16.17
C ASN A 118 -7.13 -1.89 17.00
N GLU A 119 -7.31 -3.05 17.63
CA GLU A 119 -6.26 -3.76 18.37
C GLU A 119 -5.19 -4.43 17.47
N HIS A 120 -5.26 -4.22 16.14
CA HIS A 120 -4.33 -4.72 15.11
C HIS A 120 -4.19 -6.25 15.02
N HIS A 121 -5.15 -7.01 15.54
CA HIS A 121 -5.12 -8.48 15.43
C HIS A 121 -5.16 -8.93 13.97
N GLY A 122 -4.22 -9.80 13.58
CA GLY A 122 -4.17 -10.39 12.25
C GLY A 122 -3.40 -9.58 11.20
N PHE A 123 -2.86 -8.40 11.55
CA PHE A 123 -1.94 -7.67 10.69
C PHE A 123 -0.48 -8.17 10.85
N PRO A 124 0.37 -8.06 9.82
CA PRO A 124 1.80 -8.33 9.94
C PRO A 124 2.47 -7.42 10.98
N GLU A 125 3.49 -7.92 11.66
CA GLU A 125 4.34 -7.12 12.54
C GLU A 125 5.39 -6.37 11.71
N SER A 126 5.62 -5.09 12.02
CA SER A 126 6.64 -4.30 11.32
C SER A 126 8.03 -4.53 11.93
N ASP A 127 9.04 -4.47 11.07
CA ASP A 127 10.44 -4.44 11.47
C ASP A 127 10.86 -3.07 12.07
N TYR A 128 9.99 -2.06 11.98
CA TYR A 128 10.25 -0.68 12.36
C TYR A 128 9.10 -0.10 13.20
N ASP A 129 9.41 0.93 14.01
CA ASP A 129 8.38 1.79 14.57
C ASP A 129 7.90 2.75 13.46
N ILE A 130 6.71 2.47 12.92
CA ILE A 130 6.14 3.25 11.81
C ILE A 130 5.28 4.38 12.39
N PRO A 131 5.70 5.65 12.26
CA PRO A 131 4.88 6.77 12.71
C PRO A 131 3.60 6.84 11.89
N ASN A 132 2.46 6.99 12.56
CA ASN A 132 1.16 7.01 11.94
C ASN A 132 0.21 7.99 12.64
N ARG A 133 -0.83 8.44 11.93
CA ARG A 133 -1.94 9.23 12.48
C ARG A 133 -3.20 8.94 11.67
N VAL A 134 -4.37 9.20 12.27
CA VAL A 134 -5.63 9.17 11.53
C VAL A 134 -5.60 10.23 10.43
N VAL A 135 -6.03 9.83 9.24
CA VAL A 135 -6.28 10.69 8.09
C VAL A 135 -7.78 10.64 7.82
N ASP A 136 -8.48 11.70 8.24
CA ASP A 136 -9.91 11.84 7.99
C ASP A 136 -10.17 12.20 6.53
N VAL A 137 -11.30 11.68 6.00
CA VAL A 137 -11.79 11.97 4.65
C VAL A 137 -13.08 12.79 4.66
N VAL A 138 -13.62 13.01 5.85
CA VAL A 138 -14.80 13.82 6.12
C VAL A 138 -14.46 14.94 7.11
N ASP A 139 -15.26 16.01 7.07
CA ASP A 139 -15.22 17.10 8.05
C ASP A 139 -15.91 16.72 9.37
N ALA A 140 -15.95 17.67 10.32
CA ALA A 140 -16.60 17.49 11.62
C ALA A 140 -18.12 17.26 11.52
N GLU A 141 -18.74 17.62 10.40
CA GLU A 141 -20.16 17.39 10.11
C GLU A 141 -20.40 16.09 9.33
N GLY A 142 -19.35 15.32 9.04
CA GLY A 142 -19.42 14.04 8.34
C GLY A 142 -19.61 14.17 6.82
N ARG A 143 -19.25 15.31 6.23
CA ARG A 143 -19.25 15.52 4.76
C ARG A 143 -17.86 15.29 4.20
N LEU A 144 -17.76 14.70 3.00
CA LEU A 144 -16.47 14.52 2.34
C LEU A 144 -15.71 15.85 2.22
N LEU A 145 -14.41 15.80 2.48
CA LEU A 145 -13.52 16.95 2.33
C LEU A 145 -13.35 17.31 0.86
N ASP A 146 -13.08 18.59 0.57
CA ASP A 146 -12.79 19.06 -0.80
C ASP A 146 -11.64 18.26 -1.44
N ALA A 147 -10.60 17.96 -0.66
CA ALA A 147 -9.48 17.12 -1.11
C ALA A 147 -9.91 15.71 -1.51
N ALA A 148 -10.97 15.14 -0.92
CA ALA A 148 -11.50 13.85 -1.35
C ALA A 148 -12.15 13.97 -2.72
N HIS A 149 -12.89 15.06 -2.97
CA HIS A 149 -13.49 15.33 -4.28
C HIS A 149 -12.43 15.56 -5.36
N GLU A 150 -11.37 16.31 -5.07
CA GLU A 150 -10.24 16.48 -6.00
C GLU A 150 -9.58 15.14 -6.37
N VAL A 151 -9.38 14.25 -5.39
CA VAL A 151 -8.86 12.89 -5.66
C VAL A 151 -9.82 12.09 -6.54
N ILE A 152 -11.12 12.16 -6.28
CA ILE A 152 -12.13 11.47 -7.09
C ILE A 152 -12.09 11.97 -8.54
N ASP A 153 -12.02 13.28 -8.76
CA ASP A 153 -11.97 13.89 -10.09
C ASP A 153 -10.71 13.43 -10.85
N LEU A 154 -9.55 13.43 -10.18
CA LEU A 154 -8.29 12.93 -10.76
C LEU A 154 -8.39 11.45 -11.16
N VAL A 155 -9.01 10.62 -10.32
CA VAL A 155 -9.20 9.19 -10.61
C VAL A 155 -10.18 8.97 -11.75
N ALA A 156 -11.26 9.75 -11.83
CA ALA A 156 -12.22 9.71 -12.93
C ALA A 156 -11.56 10.10 -14.25
N GLU A 157 -10.78 11.19 -14.27
CA GLU A 157 -10.05 11.66 -15.45
C GLU A 157 -9.00 10.64 -15.93
N ALA A 158 -8.22 10.07 -15.01
CA ALA A 158 -7.19 9.08 -15.33
C ALA A 158 -7.75 7.69 -15.61
N ASP A 159 -9.04 7.45 -15.31
CA ASP A 159 -9.74 6.20 -15.56
C ASP A 159 -9.13 4.97 -14.85
N VAL A 160 -8.69 5.17 -13.60
CA VAL A 160 -7.99 4.15 -12.80
C VAL A 160 -8.87 3.57 -11.70
N LEU A 161 -8.34 2.59 -10.95
CA LEU A 161 -9.04 1.98 -9.82
C LEU A 161 -9.07 2.93 -8.62
N LEU A 162 -10.25 3.14 -8.05
CA LEU A 162 -10.45 3.78 -6.75
C LEU A 162 -10.75 2.71 -5.70
N SER A 163 -10.01 2.71 -4.60
CA SER A 163 -10.35 1.89 -3.44
C SER A 163 -10.75 2.75 -2.25
N ALA A 164 -11.81 2.35 -1.55
CA ALA A 164 -12.20 2.96 -0.28
C ALA A 164 -11.16 2.71 0.84
N GLY A 165 -10.16 1.86 0.63
CA GLY A 165 -9.19 1.53 1.66
C GLY A 165 -9.88 0.85 2.84
N HIS A 166 -9.62 1.34 4.04
CA HIS A 166 -10.19 0.82 5.30
C HIS A 166 -11.13 1.86 5.94
N LEU A 167 -11.80 2.68 5.13
CA LEU A 167 -12.78 3.64 5.65
C LEU A 167 -13.96 2.92 6.30
N GLU A 168 -14.61 3.61 7.24
CA GLU A 168 -15.85 3.10 7.83
C GLU A 168 -16.88 2.81 6.73
N PRO A 169 -17.77 1.83 6.90
CA PRO A 169 -18.68 1.44 5.83
C PRO A 169 -19.63 2.57 5.40
N ALA A 170 -20.01 3.46 6.33
CA ALA A 170 -20.79 4.66 6.03
C ALA A 170 -20.02 5.65 5.15
N GLN A 171 -18.76 5.92 5.47
CA GLN A 171 -17.89 6.81 4.70
C GLN A 171 -17.55 6.21 3.32
N SER A 172 -17.33 4.90 3.25
CA SER A 172 -17.15 4.18 1.98
C SER A 172 -18.34 4.36 1.04
N ALA A 173 -19.57 4.33 1.56
CA ALA A 173 -20.76 4.55 0.76
C ALA A 173 -20.90 6.00 0.27
N GLN A 174 -20.56 6.98 1.13
CA GLN A 174 -20.51 8.39 0.70
C GLN A 174 -19.46 8.61 -0.39
N LEU A 175 -18.27 8.04 -0.22
CA LEU A 175 -17.18 8.09 -1.19
C LEU A 175 -17.61 7.49 -2.53
N PHE A 176 -18.18 6.29 -2.53
CA PHE A 176 -18.62 5.63 -3.77
C PHE A 176 -19.74 6.41 -4.45
N ALA A 177 -20.73 6.91 -3.70
CA ALA A 177 -21.78 7.75 -4.29
C ALA A 177 -21.20 8.99 -4.98
N ALA A 178 -20.31 9.71 -4.31
CA ALA A 178 -19.64 10.88 -4.89
C ALA A 178 -18.76 10.54 -6.10
N ALA A 179 -18.13 9.36 -6.09
CA ALA A 179 -17.30 8.85 -7.17
C ALA A 179 -18.12 8.43 -8.39
N THR A 180 -19.26 7.74 -8.19
CA THR A 180 -20.22 7.42 -9.25
C THR A 180 -20.74 8.69 -9.92
N GLU A 181 -21.13 9.71 -9.15
CA GLU A 181 -21.62 10.99 -9.68
C GLU A 181 -20.59 11.71 -10.56
N ARG A 182 -19.29 11.54 -10.24
CA ARG A 182 -18.16 12.13 -10.98
C ARG A 182 -17.63 11.25 -12.11
N GLY A 183 -18.22 10.08 -12.32
CA GLY A 183 -17.90 9.19 -13.44
C GLY A 183 -16.75 8.22 -13.19
N VAL A 184 -16.36 7.95 -11.94
CA VAL A 184 -15.42 6.87 -11.63
C VAL A 184 -16.04 5.52 -12.02
N ARG A 185 -15.31 4.75 -12.82
CA ARG A 185 -15.82 3.49 -13.43
C ARG A 185 -15.33 2.21 -12.76
N ARG A 186 -14.30 2.31 -11.93
CA ARG A 186 -13.65 1.17 -11.27
C ARG A 186 -13.49 1.48 -9.80
N MET A 187 -14.31 0.84 -8.97
CA MET A 187 -14.29 1.01 -7.52
C MET A 187 -14.19 -0.33 -6.83
N ILE A 188 -13.48 -0.37 -5.69
CA ILE A 188 -13.30 -1.60 -4.91
C ILE A 188 -13.32 -1.33 -3.40
N LEU A 189 -14.05 -2.14 -2.66
CA LEU A 189 -13.97 -2.21 -1.20
C LEU A 189 -13.14 -3.44 -0.83
N SER A 190 -12.02 -3.23 -0.15
CA SER A 190 -11.15 -4.30 0.34
C SER A 190 -11.49 -4.66 1.78
N HIS A 191 -11.28 -5.93 2.14
CA HIS A 191 -11.38 -6.43 3.53
C HIS A 191 -12.72 -6.13 4.23
N PRO A 192 -13.88 -6.36 3.57
CA PRO A 192 -15.19 -5.98 4.10
C PRO A 192 -15.49 -6.60 5.47
N ASN A 193 -15.04 -7.82 5.72
CA ASN A 193 -15.32 -8.62 6.91
C ASN A 193 -14.11 -8.76 7.85
N PHE A 194 -13.09 -7.90 7.71
CA PHE A 194 -11.89 -7.93 8.56
C PHE A 194 -11.71 -6.61 9.29
N ILE A 195 -11.25 -5.55 8.60
CA ILE A 195 -10.96 -4.25 9.24
C ILE A 195 -12.08 -3.23 9.04
N VAL A 196 -12.81 -3.32 7.94
CA VAL A 196 -13.92 -2.41 7.62
C VAL A 196 -15.18 -2.80 8.40
N ASP A 197 -15.37 -4.09 8.65
CA ASP A 197 -16.56 -4.68 9.30
C ASP A 197 -17.90 -4.23 8.66
N ALA A 198 -17.91 -4.21 7.32
CA ALA A 198 -19.12 -4.00 6.52
C ALA A 198 -19.98 -5.26 6.51
N ASP A 199 -21.22 -5.12 6.98
CA ASP A 199 -22.22 -6.17 6.85
C ASP A 199 -22.62 -6.43 5.38
N VAL A 200 -23.40 -7.49 5.17
CA VAL A 200 -23.81 -7.91 3.82
C VAL A 200 -24.73 -6.87 3.15
N GLU A 201 -25.58 -6.18 3.91
CA GLU A 201 -26.46 -5.15 3.36
C GLU A 201 -25.65 -3.97 2.83
N ARG A 202 -24.65 -3.54 3.60
CA ARG A 202 -23.71 -2.51 3.22
C ARG A 202 -22.87 -2.92 2.00
N CYS A 203 -22.40 -4.17 1.94
CA CYS A 203 -21.68 -4.68 0.78
C CYS A 203 -22.57 -4.64 -0.49
N ARG A 204 -23.86 -4.99 -0.37
CA ARG A 204 -24.81 -4.87 -1.49
C ARG A 204 -24.99 -3.42 -1.93
N GLN A 205 -25.16 -2.50 -0.99
CA GLN A 205 -25.26 -1.07 -1.28
C GLN A 205 -24.03 -0.56 -2.06
N LEU A 206 -22.83 -0.92 -1.63
CA LEU A 206 -21.59 -0.52 -2.30
C LEU A 206 -21.47 -1.14 -3.70
N ALA A 207 -21.95 -2.37 -3.88
CA ALA A 207 -22.00 -3.02 -5.19
C ALA A 207 -23.00 -2.35 -6.14
N GLU A 208 -24.16 -1.90 -5.63
CA GLU A 208 -25.15 -1.14 -6.40
C GLU A 208 -24.60 0.21 -6.90
N LEU A 209 -23.66 0.81 -6.17
CA LEU A 209 -22.93 2.01 -6.59
C LEU A 209 -21.85 1.74 -7.64
N GLY A 210 -21.65 0.47 -8.04
CA GLY A 210 -20.65 0.06 -9.03
C GLY A 210 -19.32 -0.40 -8.43
N GLY A 211 -19.26 -0.60 -7.10
CA GLY A 211 -18.10 -1.16 -6.42
C GLY A 211 -17.99 -2.67 -6.54
N TYR A 212 -16.77 -3.18 -6.62
CA TYR A 212 -16.48 -4.60 -6.39
C TYR A 212 -16.16 -4.83 -4.92
N ILE A 213 -16.61 -5.96 -4.37
CA ILE A 213 -16.31 -6.37 -3.00
C ILE A 213 -15.17 -7.37 -3.04
N GLU A 214 -14.01 -6.98 -2.54
CA GLU A 214 -12.77 -7.76 -2.60
C GLU A 214 -12.55 -8.55 -1.32
N HIS A 215 -12.49 -9.87 -1.48
CA HIS A 215 -12.12 -10.82 -0.45
C HIS A 215 -10.72 -11.35 -0.73
N GLU A 216 -9.81 -11.22 0.24
CA GLU A 216 -8.43 -11.68 0.12
C GLU A 216 -8.35 -13.16 0.51
N VAL A 217 -7.95 -14.02 -0.45
CA VAL A 217 -8.03 -15.48 -0.30
C VAL A 217 -7.16 -15.98 0.86
N GLY A 218 -6.03 -15.34 1.14
CA GLY A 218 -5.15 -15.70 2.26
C GLY A 218 -5.83 -15.59 3.62
N MET A 219 -6.80 -14.69 3.80
CA MET A 219 -7.60 -14.59 5.04
C MET A 219 -8.52 -15.80 5.27
N TYR A 220 -8.83 -16.57 4.23
CA TYR A 220 -9.73 -17.72 4.31
C TYR A 220 -9.01 -19.06 4.19
N ASP A 221 -7.69 -19.06 3.96
CA ASP A 221 -6.91 -20.29 3.95
C ASP A 221 -6.63 -20.74 5.41
N PRO A 222 -7.11 -21.92 5.83
CA PRO A 222 -6.82 -22.46 7.17
C PRO A 222 -5.33 -22.60 7.47
N ARG A 223 -4.48 -22.67 6.43
CA ARG A 223 -3.02 -22.77 6.54
C ARG A 223 -2.36 -21.41 6.80
N ALA A 224 -2.97 -20.32 6.32
CA ALA A 224 -2.52 -18.97 6.64
C ALA A 224 -2.75 -18.65 8.13
N SER A 225 -3.85 -19.16 8.70
CA SER A 225 -4.15 -19.04 10.14
C SER A 225 -3.36 -20.05 11.02
N ALA A 226 -3.09 -21.27 10.53
CA ALA A 226 -2.35 -22.29 11.29
C ALA A 226 -0.84 -22.04 11.41
N SER A 227 -0.26 -21.23 10.52
CA SER A 227 1.17 -20.89 10.59
C SER A 227 1.49 -19.82 11.65
N GLY A 228 0.46 -19.26 12.29
CA GLY A 228 0.53 -17.89 12.78
C GLY A 228 0.95 -16.96 11.64
N THR A 229 0.87 -15.66 11.83
CA THR A 229 1.48 -14.68 10.93
C THR A 229 3.01 -14.81 10.76
N ARG A 230 3.63 -15.94 11.15
CA ARG A 230 5.05 -16.25 10.97
C ARG A 230 5.35 -17.10 9.73
N GLY A 231 4.52 -18.06 9.32
CA GLY A 231 4.96 -19.03 8.28
C GLY A 231 4.71 -18.65 6.83
N CYS A 232 3.78 -17.74 6.53
CA CYS A 232 3.54 -17.23 5.17
C CYS A 232 4.28 -15.90 4.89
N TRP A 233 4.90 -15.32 5.92
CA TRP A 233 5.55 -14.00 5.87
C TRP A 233 7.01 -14.02 6.34
N SER A 234 7.52 -15.14 6.86
CA SER A 234 8.94 -15.29 7.16
C SER A 234 9.53 -16.50 6.44
N SER A 235 10.36 -16.22 5.44
CA SER A 235 11.37 -17.18 5.01
C SER A 235 12.36 -17.37 6.15
N GLY A 236 12.56 -18.62 6.55
CA GLY A 236 13.35 -19.00 7.71
C GLY A 236 14.70 -18.29 7.82
N SER A 237 14.96 -17.73 9.00
CA SER A 237 16.28 -17.28 9.38
C SER A 237 17.17 -18.52 9.56
N GLY A 238 18.18 -18.67 8.69
CA GLY A 238 19.35 -19.46 9.04
C GLY A 238 20.00 -18.89 10.32
N PRO A 239 20.73 -19.71 11.11
CA PRO A 239 21.18 -19.30 12.44
C PRO A 239 22.19 -18.15 12.34
N SER A 240 21.74 -16.94 12.63
CA SER A 240 22.61 -15.79 12.87
C SER A 240 23.32 -15.99 14.22
N ALA A 241 24.65 -16.04 14.16
CA ALA A 241 25.53 -16.21 15.31
C ALA A 241 25.29 -15.13 16.39
N PRO A 242 25.45 -15.47 17.68
CA PRO A 242 25.18 -14.52 18.76
C PRO A 242 26.28 -13.46 18.81
N THR A 243 25.96 -12.22 18.42
CA THR A 243 26.80 -11.07 18.76
C THR A 243 26.51 -10.67 20.20
N THR A 244 27.37 -11.12 21.11
CA THR A 244 27.49 -10.56 22.45
C THR A 244 28.05 -9.13 22.32
N ARG A 245 27.25 -8.11 22.67
CA ARG A 245 27.78 -6.80 23.03
C ARG A 245 27.57 -6.58 24.51
N SER A 246 28.65 -6.82 25.25
CA SER A 246 28.87 -6.30 26.59
C SER A 246 28.95 -4.77 26.54
N SER A 247 28.17 -4.12 27.38
CA SER A 247 28.40 -2.72 27.76
C SER A 247 29.68 -2.63 28.60
N PRO A 248 30.43 -1.53 28.48
CA PRO A 248 31.12 -1.00 29.64
C PRO A 248 30.74 0.47 29.90
N ARG A 249 30.43 0.73 31.17
CA ARG A 249 30.34 2.07 31.75
C ARG A 249 31.76 2.58 32.10
N THR A 250 31.91 3.88 31.88
CA THR A 250 32.69 4.90 32.62
C THR A 250 34.22 4.81 32.67
N SER A 251 34.92 5.86 32.19
CA SER A 251 35.50 6.91 33.06
C SER A 251 36.24 7.98 32.25
N ASP A 252 36.44 9.12 32.92
CA ASP A 252 36.83 10.45 32.47
C ASP A 252 38.20 10.57 31.76
N SER A 253 38.32 11.56 30.86
CA SER A 253 39.52 12.40 30.74
C SER A 253 39.25 13.68 29.92
N GLU A 254 39.95 14.73 30.32
CA GLU A 254 39.73 16.15 30.08
C GLU A 254 40.15 16.66 28.67
N GLY A 255 39.45 17.70 28.20
CA GLY A 255 40.05 18.90 27.60
C GLY A 255 40.58 18.88 26.16
N ALA A 256 39.84 19.49 25.22
CA ALA A 256 40.31 20.49 24.23
C ALA A 256 39.18 20.94 23.27
N PRO A 257 39.19 22.19 22.74
CA PRO A 257 38.00 22.87 22.23
C PRO A 257 37.68 22.61 20.75
N CYS A 258 36.39 22.81 20.44
CA CYS A 258 35.74 22.67 19.13
C CYS A 258 36.23 23.73 18.12
N PRO A 259 36.65 23.36 16.90
CA PRO A 259 36.94 24.34 15.85
C PRO A 259 35.64 24.74 15.11
N SER A 260 35.49 26.05 14.96
CA SER A 260 34.39 26.78 14.37
C SER A 260 34.10 26.44 12.91
N THR A 261 32.81 26.50 12.58
CA THR A 261 32.21 26.51 11.24
C THR A 261 32.77 27.59 10.31
N PRO A 262 32.87 27.33 9.00
CA PRO A 262 32.85 28.37 7.99
C PRO A 262 31.44 28.51 7.39
N SER A 263 30.96 29.74 7.38
CA SER A 263 29.76 30.20 6.69
C SER A 263 29.78 29.86 5.20
N CYS A 264 28.72 29.23 4.69
CA CYS A 264 28.49 29.14 3.25
C CYS A 264 27.82 30.43 2.76
N ALA A 265 28.57 31.22 2.00
CA ALA A 265 28.14 32.46 1.41
C ALA A 265 27.19 32.22 0.22
N SER A 266 26.07 32.96 0.24
CA SER A 266 25.34 33.50 -0.92
C SER A 266 25.19 32.62 -2.17
N VAL A 267 24.04 31.95 -2.27
CA VAL A 267 23.48 31.48 -3.55
C VAL A 267 22.97 32.71 -4.33
N ARG A 268 23.50 32.94 -5.54
CA ARG A 268 22.95 33.92 -6.49
C ARG A 268 21.72 33.33 -7.18
N PRO A 269 20.67 34.12 -7.46
CA PRO A 269 19.49 33.64 -8.18
C PRO A 269 19.78 33.50 -9.68
N CYS A 270 19.30 32.40 -10.30
CA CYS A 270 19.16 32.28 -11.74
C CYS A 270 18.12 33.30 -12.22
N SER A 271 18.54 34.24 -13.06
CA SER A 271 17.67 35.08 -13.87
C SER A 271 17.27 34.33 -15.14
N ASN A 272 15.97 34.19 -15.36
CA ASN A 272 15.34 34.00 -16.68
C ASN A 272 15.82 35.10 -17.63
N GLU A 273 16.12 34.76 -18.89
CA GLU A 273 15.71 35.54 -20.08
C GLU A 273 15.66 34.63 -21.32
N ALA A 274 14.56 34.79 -22.07
CA ALA A 274 14.29 34.61 -23.51
C ALA A 274 14.50 33.25 -24.19
#